data_AF-A0AAD5GZG5-F1
#
_entry.id   AF-A0AAD5GZG5-F1
#
_cell.length_a   1.000
_cell.length_b   1.000
_cell.length_c   1.000
_cell.angle_alpha   90.00
_cell.angle_beta   90.00
_cell.angle_gamma   90.00
#
_symmetry.space_group_name_H-M   'P 1'
#
loop_
_entity.id
_entity.type
_entity.pdbx_description
1 polymer ?
#
loop_
_entity_poly.entity_id
_entity_poly.type
_entity_poly.pdbx_seq_one_letter_code
_entity_poly.pdbx_strand_id
1 'polypeptide(L)'
;MLHIWILREYLKRDLNITEIPEKFVPDVERLIDDFIFICFFAGNDFLPPMPTLEILEGAIDLLMHVYTEEFKNLGGYLVDVQRINDRKGCYIKLNRVEKFILAVGTYEDRIFKKRSATHDCKTRLILSNIRAADGQVVMRSDYDKKGLTMIEENTEMLREQLKSYTRDLSDVIKTGLITDLVKFGSPGWKERYYKCKFSAETEEDMEKMRKIVVEKYTHGLCWVLLYYFSDVPSWTWFYPYHYGPFASDLQGLSSTKVVFSKGSPFKPFDQLMVVLPPTSAHALPTPYQALMTDEESSILDFYPSDFETDTDGKRFLWQGVCKLPFIDEDRLLSATKEIEKELSADEAKRNMENLDQLYVHSSEAFASRIISLFNDMEFSKQNNSIKTDTGLSGNINGFVRPNLESMKEPDVLCVYYELPSFSAHIPFVLAGSTIPETDVSEADIEERKLWHDIYNYYYRRYNRFFNRTEGYCPNVVIKGGESGWNPR
;
A
#
# COMPACT_ATOMS: atom_id res chain seq x y z
N MET A 1 13.04 -11.67 -11.17
CA MET A 1 13.10 -12.18 -9.79
C MET A 1 13.63 -11.06 -8.92
N LEU A 2 13.05 -10.80 -7.75
CA LEU A 2 13.55 -9.80 -6.80
C LEU A 2 14.31 -10.52 -5.68
N HIS A 3 15.61 -10.26 -5.54
CA HIS A 3 16.45 -10.88 -4.52
C HIS A 3 16.50 -10.01 -3.26
N ILE A 4 15.71 -10.36 -2.24
CA ILE A 4 15.64 -9.62 -0.98
C ILE A 4 17.00 -9.59 -0.26
N TRP A 5 17.81 -10.64 -0.39
CA TRP A 5 19.14 -10.68 0.20
C TRP A 5 20.07 -9.59 -0.36
N ILE A 6 20.11 -9.45 -1.70
CA ILE A 6 20.88 -8.40 -2.37
C ILE A 6 20.38 -7.01 -1.96
N LEU A 7 19.05 -6.82 -1.83
CA LEU A 7 18.49 -5.56 -1.34
C LEU A 7 18.98 -5.23 0.08
N ARG A 8 19.08 -6.22 0.98
CA ARG A 8 19.63 -6.03 2.34
C ARG A 8 21.08 -5.55 2.29
N GLU A 9 21.88 -6.04 1.35
CA GLU A 9 23.27 -5.59 1.16
C GLU A 9 23.36 -4.14 0.73
N TYR A 10 22.50 -3.70 -0.20
CA TYR A 10 22.39 -2.29 -0.58
C TYR A 10 21.94 -1.42 0.61
N LEU A 11 20.89 -1.83 1.33
CA LEU A 11 20.39 -1.08 2.49
C LEU A 11 21.43 -0.95 3.60
N LYS A 12 22.22 -2.00 3.86
CA LYS A 12 23.31 -1.96 4.84
C LYS A 12 24.34 -0.87 4.50
N ARG A 13 24.57 -0.59 3.22
CA ARG A 13 25.49 0.46 2.78
C ARG A 13 24.84 1.84 2.77
N ASP A 14 23.62 1.94 2.24
CA ASP A 14 22.88 3.21 2.16
C ASP A 14 22.50 3.76 3.55
N LEU A 15 22.29 2.88 4.54
CA LEU A 15 21.99 3.24 5.93
C LEU A 15 23.24 3.28 6.82
N ASN A 16 24.42 3.39 6.23
CA ASN A 16 25.66 3.51 6.99
C ASN A 16 25.73 4.89 7.68
N ILE A 17 25.64 4.89 9.02
CA ILE A 17 25.65 6.10 9.83
C ILE A 17 27.09 6.55 10.06
N THR A 18 27.42 7.77 9.64
CA THR A 18 28.76 8.36 9.78
C THR A 18 29.03 8.86 11.20
N GLU A 19 28.04 9.48 11.85
CA GLU A 19 28.13 10.01 13.21
C GLU A 19 27.43 9.11 14.24
N ILE A 20 28.13 8.06 14.68
CA ILE A 20 27.59 7.11 15.66
C ILE A 20 27.84 7.64 17.09
N PRO A 21 26.86 7.60 18.02
CA PRO A 21 27.11 7.87 19.44
C PRO A 21 28.19 6.90 20.00
N GLU A 22 29.15 7.38 20.79
CA GLU A 22 30.37 6.65 21.21
C GLU A 22 30.19 5.26 21.84
N LYS A 23 28.96 4.84 22.18
CA LYS A 23 28.62 3.53 22.78
C LYS A 23 27.59 2.72 21.98
N PHE A 24 27.31 3.12 20.74
CA PHE A 24 26.27 2.51 19.93
C PHE A 24 26.88 1.69 18.80
N VAL A 25 26.42 0.44 18.63
CA VAL A 25 26.79 -0.41 17.50
C VAL A 25 25.51 -0.62 16.68
N PRO A 26 25.45 -0.13 15.42
CA PRO A 26 24.29 -0.33 14.57
C PRO A 26 24.10 -1.81 14.25
N ASP A 27 22.96 -2.35 14.66
CA ASP A 27 22.36 -3.59 14.17
C ASP A 27 21.62 -3.33 12.85
N VAL A 28 22.01 -4.08 11.82
CA VAL A 28 21.46 -3.98 10.46
C VAL A 28 19.98 -4.37 10.41
N GLU A 29 19.56 -5.37 11.19
CA GLU A 29 18.16 -5.81 11.18
C GLU A 29 17.25 -4.70 11.72
N ARG A 30 17.71 -4.00 12.74
CA ARG A 30 17.00 -2.83 13.30
C ARG A 30 17.02 -1.62 12.39
N LEU A 31 18.08 -1.42 11.61
CA LEU A 31 18.11 -0.38 10.57
C LEU A 31 17.09 -0.68 9.46
N ILE A 32 16.92 -1.96 9.11
CA ILE A 32 15.90 -2.40 8.15
C ILE A 32 14.49 -2.19 8.71
N ASP A 33 14.25 -2.49 9.99
CA ASP A 33 12.97 -2.20 10.65
C ASP A 33 12.63 -0.71 10.59
N ASP A 34 13.59 0.15 10.92
CA ASP A 34 13.44 1.61 10.82
C ASP A 34 13.24 2.05 9.35
N PHE A 35 13.94 1.44 8.39
CA PHE A 35 13.76 1.71 6.96
C PHE A 35 12.35 1.39 6.48
N ILE A 36 11.80 0.25 6.89
CA ILE A 36 10.41 -0.13 6.59
C ILE A 36 9.46 0.91 7.18
N PHE A 37 9.69 1.31 8.45
CA PHE A 37 8.86 2.31 9.11
C PHE A 37 8.92 3.69 8.43
N ILE A 38 10.10 4.19 8.06
CA ILE A 38 10.19 5.49 7.38
C ILE A 38 9.53 5.46 6.00
N CYS A 39 9.51 4.32 5.32
CA CYS A 39 8.82 4.17 4.03
C CYS A 39 7.31 4.37 4.16
N PHE A 40 6.70 4.15 5.34
CA PHE A 40 5.27 4.42 5.55
C PHE A 40 4.90 5.88 5.30
N PHE A 41 5.83 6.83 5.51
CA PHE A 41 5.61 8.26 5.25
C PHE A 41 5.56 8.61 3.76
N ALA A 42 6.20 7.82 2.90
CA ALA A 42 6.21 8.04 1.45
C ALA A 42 4.87 7.64 0.78
N GLY A 43 3.98 6.97 1.51
CA GLY A 43 2.68 6.51 1.07
C GLY A 43 2.50 5.00 1.24
N ASN A 44 1.29 4.59 1.61
CA ASN A 44 0.86 3.20 1.71
C ASN A 44 -0.66 3.12 1.52
N ASP A 45 -1.21 1.91 1.46
CA ASP A 45 -2.64 1.73 1.16
C ASP A 45 -3.57 2.26 2.27
N PHE A 46 -3.07 2.42 3.49
CA PHE A 46 -3.87 2.76 4.68
C PHE A 46 -3.84 4.24 5.04
N LEU A 47 -2.80 4.95 4.60
CA LEU A 47 -2.59 6.37 4.88
C LEU A 47 -2.33 7.13 3.59
N PRO A 48 -3.02 8.25 3.36
CA PRO A 48 -2.72 9.09 2.20
C PRO A 48 -1.27 9.59 2.28
N PRO A 49 -0.60 9.71 1.12
CA PRO A 49 0.77 10.21 1.08
C PRO A 49 0.82 11.63 1.62
N MET A 50 1.93 11.97 2.29
CA MET A 50 2.18 13.36 2.64
C MET A 50 2.38 14.17 1.37
N PRO A 51 1.79 15.37 1.25
CA PRO A 51 1.96 16.19 0.05
C PRO A 51 3.44 16.45 -0.29
N THR A 52 4.31 16.50 0.71
CA THR A 52 5.75 16.70 0.57
C THR A 52 6.46 15.53 -0.11
N LEU A 53 6.04 14.28 0.16
CA LEU A 53 6.81 13.08 -0.13
C LEU A 53 6.23 12.33 -1.34
N GLU A 54 6.91 12.43 -2.49
CA GLU A 54 6.58 11.65 -3.69
C GLU A 54 7.75 10.74 -4.07
N ILE A 55 7.50 9.44 -4.22
CA ILE A 55 8.54 8.44 -4.54
C ILE A 55 9.27 8.79 -5.86
N LEU A 56 8.54 9.29 -6.86
CA LEU A 56 9.09 9.72 -8.15
C LEU A 56 10.00 10.96 -8.04
N GLU A 57 9.93 11.69 -6.93
CA GLU A 57 10.77 12.83 -6.59
C GLU A 57 11.86 12.47 -5.56
N GLY A 58 12.17 11.18 -5.39
CA GLY A 58 13.23 10.72 -4.49
C GLY A 58 12.89 10.85 -3.01
N ALA A 59 11.61 10.71 -2.64
CA ALA A 59 11.20 10.79 -1.23
C ALA A 59 11.92 9.78 -0.32
N ILE A 60 12.13 8.54 -0.79
CA ILE A 60 12.83 7.51 -0.01
C ILE A 60 14.30 7.92 0.20
N ASP A 61 14.96 8.45 -0.83
CA ASP A 61 16.34 8.94 -0.71
C ASP A 61 16.44 10.09 0.32
N LEU A 62 15.47 11.01 0.31
CA LEU A 62 15.38 12.09 1.30
C LEU A 62 15.19 11.54 2.72
N LEU A 63 14.27 10.59 2.91
CA LEU A 63 13.99 10.00 4.21
C LEU A 63 15.22 9.28 4.77
N MET A 64 15.94 8.50 3.94
CA MET A 64 17.18 7.84 4.33
C MET A 64 18.29 8.84 4.65
N HIS A 65 18.46 9.89 3.83
CA HIS A 65 19.44 10.94 4.07
C HIS A 65 19.20 11.65 5.40
N VAL A 66 17.97 12.10 5.66
CA VAL A 66 17.64 12.77 6.92
C VAL A 66 17.80 11.81 8.11
N TYR A 67 17.44 10.53 7.95
CA TYR A 67 17.58 9.54 9.01
C TYR A 67 19.03 9.31 9.39
N THR A 68 19.92 9.15 8.41
CA THR A 68 21.35 8.88 8.62
C THR A 68 22.08 10.09 9.19
N GLU A 69 21.81 11.30 8.69
CA GLU A 69 22.40 12.55 9.19
C GLU A 69 21.92 12.89 10.61
N GLU A 70 20.63 12.72 10.89
CA GLU A 70 20.06 13.09 12.20
C GLU A 70 20.15 11.95 13.24
N PHE A 71 20.63 10.76 12.89
CA PHE A 71 20.59 9.56 13.74
C PHE A 71 21.10 9.81 15.17
N LYS A 72 22.21 10.54 15.28
CA LYS A 72 22.81 10.95 16.56
C LYS A 72 21.89 11.85 17.39
N ASN A 73 21.22 12.81 16.75
CA ASN A 73 20.30 13.76 17.39
C ASN A 73 18.96 13.13 17.78
N LEU A 74 18.53 12.11 17.02
CA LEU A 74 17.38 11.26 17.35
C LEU A 74 17.65 10.43 18.62
N GLY A 75 18.91 10.04 18.84
CA GLY A 75 19.34 9.24 19.98
C GLY A 75 19.16 7.73 19.78
N GLY A 76 19.17 7.26 18.52
CA GLY A 76 19.05 5.86 18.12
C GLY A 76 17.76 5.53 17.37
N TYR A 77 17.45 4.24 17.25
CA TYR A 77 16.34 3.71 16.43
C TYR A 77 14.96 4.33 16.70
N LEU A 78 14.13 4.42 15.66
CA LEU A 78 12.76 4.91 15.70
C LEU A 78 11.81 3.85 16.26
N VAL A 79 11.98 2.60 15.83
CA VAL A 79 11.14 1.47 16.22
C VAL A 79 11.91 0.39 16.97
N ASP A 80 11.16 -0.38 17.75
CA ASP A 80 11.63 -1.50 18.54
C ASP A 80 10.63 -2.64 18.42
N VAL A 81 10.74 -3.39 17.32
CA VAL A 81 9.82 -4.48 16.95
C VAL A 81 9.89 -5.64 17.95
N GLN A 82 10.98 -5.79 18.70
CA GLN A 82 11.06 -6.76 19.81
C GLN A 82 10.00 -6.49 20.89
N ARG A 83 9.55 -5.24 21.00
CA ARG A 83 8.53 -4.80 21.96
C ARG A 83 7.15 -4.64 21.31
N ILE A 84 6.91 -5.18 20.13
CA ILE A 84 5.65 -5.00 19.39
C ILE A 84 4.42 -5.46 20.18
N ASN A 85 4.58 -6.51 21.00
CA ASN A 85 3.53 -7.05 21.87
C ASN A 85 3.37 -6.30 23.21
N ASP A 86 4.15 -5.24 23.46
CA ASP A 86 4.05 -4.45 24.67
C ASP A 86 2.78 -3.59 24.66
N ARG A 87 1.85 -3.90 25.58
CA ARG A 87 0.56 -3.20 25.73
C ARG A 87 0.70 -1.70 26.00
N LYS A 88 1.89 -1.22 26.38
CA LYS A 88 2.16 0.20 26.61
C LYS A 88 2.50 0.98 25.34
N GLY A 89 2.49 0.35 24.15
CA GLY A 89 2.76 1.05 22.89
C GLY A 89 4.21 1.51 22.73
N CYS A 90 5.14 0.95 23.51
CA CYS A 90 6.53 1.40 23.58
C CYS A 90 7.39 0.96 22.38
N TYR A 91 6.78 0.34 21.35
CA TYR A 91 7.44 -0.16 20.15
C TYR A 91 7.75 0.94 19.13
N ILE A 92 7.06 2.09 19.17
CA ILE A 92 7.45 3.31 18.44
C ILE A 92 7.96 4.36 19.43
N LYS A 93 9.13 4.92 19.17
CA LYS A 93 9.65 6.06 19.93
C LYS A 93 9.13 7.37 19.33
N LEU A 94 7.89 7.72 19.65
CA LEU A 94 7.19 8.88 19.07
C LEU A 94 8.00 10.19 19.18
N ASN A 95 8.71 10.42 20.29
CA ASN A 95 9.59 11.60 20.43
C ASN A 95 10.73 11.65 19.39
N ARG A 96 11.24 10.48 18.97
CA ARG A 96 12.29 10.39 17.93
C ARG A 96 11.68 10.54 16.55
N VAL A 97 10.53 9.92 16.32
CA VAL A 97 9.78 10.05 15.06
C VAL A 97 9.40 11.52 14.81
N GLU A 98 8.94 12.22 15.84
CA GLU A 98 8.64 13.66 15.80
C GLU A 98 9.86 14.47 15.38
N LYS A 99 11.03 14.26 16.02
CA LYS A 99 12.27 14.95 15.61
C LYS A 99 12.65 14.65 14.16
N PHE A 100 12.57 13.38 13.76
CA PHE A 100 12.91 12.93 12.41
C PHE A 100 12.01 13.60 11.36
N ILE A 101 10.70 13.54 11.53
CA ILE A 101 9.76 14.05 10.53
C ILE A 101 9.76 15.59 10.47
N LEU A 102 10.02 16.26 11.60
CA LEU A 102 10.22 17.72 11.60
C LEU A 102 11.51 18.12 10.87
N ALA A 103 12.58 17.32 10.96
CA ALA A 103 13.79 17.53 10.16
C ALA A 103 13.49 17.37 8.66
N VAL A 104 12.70 16.37 8.26
CA VAL A 104 12.20 16.23 6.88
C VAL A 104 11.36 17.45 6.49
N GLY A 105 10.55 17.98 7.40
CA GLY A 105 9.74 19.18 7.24
C GLY A 105 10.54 20.43 6.83
N THR A 106 11.84 20.50 7.13
CA THR A 106 12.70 21.63 6.72
C THR A 106 12.95 21.69 5.20
N TYR A 107 12.73 20.58 4.50
CA TYR A 107 12.93 20.49 3.05
C TYR A 107 11.67 20.82 2.23
N GLU A 108 10.50 20.98 2.87
CA GLU A 108 9.20 21.16 2.21
C GLU A 108 9.19 22.30 1.19
N ASP A 109 9.61 23.50 1.61
CA ASP A 109 9.61 24.67 0.74
C ASP A 109 10.52 24.47 -0.48
N ARG A 110 11.66 23.78 -0.32
CA ARG A 110 12.60 23.52 -1.43
C ARG A 110 11.98 22.56 -2.43
N ILE A 111 11.33 21.50 -1.94
CA ILE A 111 10.64 20.49 -2.75
C ILE A 111 9.50 21.14 -3.53
N PHE A 112 8.61 21.86 -2.84
CA PHE A 112 7.45 22.49 -3.49
C PHE A 112 7.84 23.54 -4.52
N LYS A 113 8.87 24.36 -4.25
CA LYS A 113 9.40 25.32 -5.25
C LYS A 113 9.92 24.60 -6.50
N LYS A 114 10.67 23.51 -6.34
CA LYS A 114 11.18 22.75 -7.49
C LYS A 114 10.05 22.03 -8.23
N ARG A 115 9.10 21.44 -7.52
CA ARG A 115 7.93 20.76 -8.10
C ARG A 115 7.10 21.73 -8.93
N SER A 116 6.76 22.89 -8.37
CA SER A 116 6.04 23.96 -9.07
C SER A 116 6.78 24.40 -10.34
N ALA A 117 8.08 24.69 -10.26
CA ALA A 117 8.87 25.08 -11.43
C ALA A 117 8.94 23.98 -12.51
N THR A 118 9.03 22.71 -12.10
CA THR A 118 9.07 21.56 -13.00
C THR A 118 7.72 21.33 -13.67
N HIS A 119 6.64 21.43 -12.90
CA HIS A 119 5.27 21.32 -13.37
C HIS A 119 4.97 22.42 -14.40
N ASP A 120 5.23 23.68 -14.06
CA ASP A 120 5.07 24.82 -14.96
C ASP A 120 5.84 24.65 -16.29
N CYS A 121 7.07 24.15 -16.22
CA CYS A 121 7.86 23.88 -17.42
C CYS A 121 7.24 22.77 -18.27
N LYS A 122 6.79 21.66 -17.66
CA LYS A 122 6.15 20.55 -18.36
C LYS A 122 4.84 20.98 -18.99
N THR A 123 4.00 21.70 -18.25
CA THR A 123 2.70 22.20 -18.72
C THR A 123 2.87 23.14 -19.91
N ARG A 124 3.84 24.07 -19.86
CA ARG A 124 4.17 24.91 -21.03
C ARG A 124 4.58 24.11 -22.26
N LEU A 125 5.40 23.07 -22.10
CA LEU A 125 5.83 22.21 -23.20
C LEU A 125 4.67 21.40 -23.79
N ILE A 126 3.79 20.86 -22.95
CA ILE A 126 2.60 20.12 -23.39
C ILE A 126 1.66 21.05 -24.17
N LEU A 127 1.35 22.24 -23.62
CA LEU A 127 0.50 23.22 -24.30
C LEU A 127 1.11 23.69 -25.63
N SER A 128 2.43 23.86 -25.72
CA SER A 128 3.07 24.18 -27.01
C SER A 128 2.95 23.05 -28.03
N ASN A 129 3.04 21.79 -27.59
CA ASN A 129 2.90 20.64 -28.48
C ASN A 129 1.46 20.46 -28.95
N ILE A 130 0.46 20.67 -28.08
CA ILE A 130 -0.97 20.64 -28.46
C ILE A 130 -1.25 21.70 -29.51
N ARG A 131 -0.80 22.95 -29.29
CA ARG A 131 -0.94 24.04 -30.27
C ARG A 131 -0.27 23.74 -31.61
N ALA A 132 0.86 23.02 -31.61
CA ALA A 132 1.55 22.62 -32.83
C ALA A 132 0.81 21.48 -33.57
N ALA A 133 0.16 20.56 -32.84
CA ALA A 133 -0.61 19.47 -33.41
C ALA A 133 -1.95 19.94 -34.00
N ASP A 134 -2.64 20.89 -33.36
CA ASP A 134 -3.88 21.49 -33.89
C ASP A 134 -3.65 22.25 -35.21
N GLY A 135 -2.40 22.63 -35.50
CA GLY A 135 -1.99 23.25 -36.77
C GLY A 135 -1.73 22.26 -37.92
N GLN A 136 -1.81 20.94 -37.70
CA GLN A 136 -1.60 19.90 -38.71
C GLN A 136 -2.84 18.98 -38.81
N VAL A 137 -3.94 19.50 -39.35
CA VAL A 137 -5.04 18.65 -39.84
C VAL A 137 -4.63 18.09 -41.22
N VAL A 138 -3.98 16.93 -41.24
CA VAL A 138 -3.75 16.16 -42.46
C VAL A 138 -4.84 15.11 -42.59
N MET A 139 -5.73 15.32 -43.56
CA MET A 139 -6.67 14.31 -44.04
C MET A 139 -5.88 13.11 -44.57
N ARG A 140 -6.09 11.92 -44.00
CA ARG A 140 -5.74 10.65 -44.63
C ARG A 140 -7.00 9.81 -44.76
N SER A 141 -7.56 9.83 -45.97
CA SER A 141 -8.31 8.70 -46.48
C SER A 141 -7.33 7.56 -46.77
N ASP A 142 -7.72 6.33 -46.48
CA ASP A 142 -7.87 5.28 -47.49
C ASP A 142 -8.22 3.96 -46.81
N TYR A 143 -9.32 3.36 -47.27
CA TYR A 143 -9.73 2.00 -46.98
C TYR A 143 -9.03 1.06 -47.97
N ASP A 144 -8.51 -0.09 -47.51
CA ASP A 144 -8.65 -1.32 -48.29
C ASP A 144 -8.59 -2.62 -47.45
N LYS A 145 -9.35 -3.63 -47.89
CA LYS A 145 -9.66 -4.89 -47.18
C LYS A 145 -8.61 -6.00 -47.42
N LYS A 146 -8.33 -6.82 -46.39
CA LYS A 146 -8.12 -8.29 -46.54
C LYS A 146 -8.26 -9.00 -45.19
N GLY A 147 -9.00 -10.12 -45.20
CA GLY A 147 -9.52 -10.79 -44.01
C GLY A 147 -8.70 -11.97 -43.48
N LEU A 148 -9.06 -12.31 -42.24
CA LEU A 148 -8.79 -13.50 -41.42
C LEU A 148 -7.51 -13.60 -40.56
N THR A 149 -6.56 -12.67 -40.65
CA THR A 149 -5.66 -12.28 -39.51
C THR A 149 -6.15 -11.02 -38.78
N MET A 150 -7.18 -10.41 -39.36
CA MET A 150 -7.73 -9.11 -39.02
C MET A 150 -8.41 -9.05 -37.64
N ILE A 151 -8.91 -10.14 -37.07
CA ILE A 151 -9.73 -10.07 -35.83
C ILE A 151 -8.83 -9.83 -34.61
N GLU A 152 -7.71 -10.53 -34.49
CA GLU A 152 -6.75 -10.32 -33.39
C GLU A 152 -6.07 -8.95 -33.53
N GLU A 153 -5.63 -8.59 -34.74
CA GLU A 153 -5.07 -7.26 -35.03
C GLU A 153 -6.08 -6.13 -34.82
N ASN A 154 -7.35 -6.30 -35.21
CA ASN A 154 -8.41 -5.32 -34.96
C ASN A 154 -8.78 -5.27 -33.47
N THR A 155 -8.68 -6.38 -32.73
CA THR A 155 -8.95 -6.39 -31.28
C THR A 155 -7.82 -5.71 -30.53
N GLU A 156 -6.56 -5.95 -30.90
CA GLU A 156 -5.40 -5.27 -30.33
C GLU A 156 -5.39 -3.78 -30.71
N MET A 157 -5.66 -3.45 -31.97
CA MET A 157 -5.78 -2.06 -32.44
C MET A 157 -6.95 -1.34 -31.77
N LEU A 158 -8.11 -1.98 -31.61
CA LEU A 158 -9.24 -1.41 -30.87
C LEU A 158 -8.89 -1.23 -29.39
N ARG A 159 -8.18 -2.18 -28.80
CA ARG A 159 -7.69 -2.09 -27.42
C ARG A 159 -6.68 -0.95 -27.26
N GLU A 160 -5.78 -0.76 -28.22
CA GLU A 160 -4.83 0.36 -28.25
C GLU A 160 -5.55 1.70 -28.47
N GLN A 161 -6.51 1.76 -29.38
CA GLN A 161 -7.34 2.94 -29.60
C GLN A 161 -8.16 3.27 -28.35
N LEU A 162 -8.76 2.29 -27.69
CA LEU A 162 -9.46 2.46 -26.42
C LEU A 162 -8.49 2.91 -25.33
N LYS A 163 -7.32 2.29 -25.19
CA LYS A 163 -6.26 2.74 -24.25
C LYS A 163 -5.86 4.19 -24.51
N SER A 164 -5.67 4.57 -25.78
CA SER A 164 -5.32 5.94 -26.17
C SER A 164 -6.46 6.91 -25.86
N TYR A 165 -7.70 6.53 -26.19
CA TYR A 165 -8.89 7.33 -25.94
C TYR A 165 -9.13 7.52 -24.44
N THR A 166 -9.07 6.44 -23.64
CA THR A 166 -9.19 6.50 -22.18
C THR A 166 -8.07 7.35 -21.57
N ARG A 167 -6.84 7.23 -22.08
CA ARG A 167 -5.71 8.07 -21.64
C ARG A 167 -5.96 9.54 -21.93
N ASP A 168 -6.48 9.86 -23.11
CA ASP A 168 -6.78 11.23 -23.52
C ASP A 168 -7.96 11.82 -22.74
N LEU A 169 -9.00 11.03 -22.47
CA LEU A 169 -10.13 11.43 -21.62
C LEU A 169 -9.67 11.69 -20.18
N SER A 170 -8.69 10.92 -19.70
CA SER A 170 -8.11 11.11 -18.37
C SER A 170 -7.12 12.28 -18.28
N ASP A 171 -6.64 12.83 -19.40
CA ASP A 171 -5.63 13.90 -19.43
C ASP A 171 -6.27 15.27 -19.19
N VAL A 172 -6.19 15.72 -17.94
CA VAL A 172 -6.79 16.97 -17.44
C VAL A 172 -6.26 18.21 -18.17
N ILE A 173 -5.03 18.15 -18.68
CA ILE A 173 -4.42 19.24 -19.43
C ILE A 173 -5.05 19.38 -20.82
N LYS A 174 -5.39 18.26 -21.47
CA LYS A 174 -6.09 18.27 -22.77
C LYS A 174 -7.55 18.69 -22.62
N THR A 175 -8.21 18.24 -21.56
CA THR A 175 -9.62 18.55 -21.30
C THR A 175 -9.84 19.93 -20.68
N GLY A 176 -8.76 20.64 -20.29
CA GLY A 176 -8.83 22.01 -19.77
C GLY A 176 -9.26 22.12 -18.31
N LEU A 177 -9.28 21.01 -17.57
CA LEU A 177 -9.78 20.89 -16.20
C LEU A 177 -8.69 21.11 -15.13
N ILE A 178 -7.64 21.88 -15.41
CA ILE A 178 -6.52 22.07 -14.46
C ILE A 178 -6.97 22.94 -13.28
N THR A 179 -7.08 22.34 -12.09
CA THR A 179 -7.38 23.03 -10.83
C THR A 179 -6.22 22.91 -9.83
N ASP A 180 -5.16 23.70 -10.01
CA ASP A 180 -4.16 23.89 -8.93
C ASP A 180 -4.61 25.01 -7.98
N LEU A 181 -5.50 24.66 -7.05
CA LEU A 181 -6.05 25.58 -6.05
C LEU A 181 -5.05 25.91 -4.95
N VAL A 182 -4.21 24.95 -4.56
CA VAL A 182 -3.28 25.07 -3.43
C VAL A 182 -2.05 25.88 -3.81
N LYS A 183 -1.57 25.76 -5.07
CA LYS A 183 -0.38 26.44 -5.59
C LYS A 183 0.84 26.21 -4.70
N PHE A 184 1.26 24.95 -4.59
CA PHE A 184 2.43 24.56 -3.83
C PHE A 184 3.67 25.39 -4.21
N GLY A 185 4.45 25.81 -3.21
CA GLY A 185 5.68 26.59 -3.41
C GLY A 185 5.50 28.11 -3.52
N SER A 186 4.25 28.59 -3.56
CA SER A 186 3.93 30.02 -3.44
C SER A 186 3.53 30.38 -1.99
N PRO A 187 3.83 31.60 -1.48
CA PRO A 187 3.52 31.98 -0.10
C PRO A 187 2.07 31.69 0.30
N GLY A 188 1.86 31.17 1.51
CA GLY A 188 0.53 30.80 2.02
C GLY A 188 -0.05 29.49 1.46
N TRP A 189 0.79 28.60 0.88
CA TRP A 189 0.34 27.30 0.35
C TRP A 189 -0.32 26.43 1.43
N LYS A 190 0.14 26.52 2.67
CA LYS A 190 -0.36 25.72 3.79
C LYS A 190 -1.77 26.11 4.21
N GLU A 191 -2.04 27.41 4.31
CA GLU A 191 -3.39 27.94 4.59
C GLU A 191 -4.38 27.54 3.51
N ARG A 192 -3.99 27.66 2.22
CA ARG A 192 -4.83 27.23 1.10
C ARG A 192 -5.08 25.73 1.11
N TYR A 193 -4.09 24.93 1.49
CA TYR A 193 -4.26 23.48 1.61
C TYR A 193 -5.34 23.12 2.64
N TYR A 194 -5.23 23.62 3.87
CA TYR A 194 -6.22 23.33 4.92
C TYR A 194 -7.61 23.89 4.58
N LYS A 195 -7.68 25.06 3.95
CA LYS A 195 -8.93 25.64 3.48
C LYS A 195 -9.59 24.81 2.38
N CYS A 196 -8.84 24.39 1.37
CA CYS A 196 -9.39 23.68 0.21
C CYS A 196 -9.66 22.19 0.47
N LYS A 197 -8.82 21.53 1.28
CA LYS A 197 -8.85 20.06 1.47
C LYS A 197 -9.59 19.64 2.73
N PHE A 198 -9.60 20.47 3.77
CA PHE A 198 -10.23 20.19 5.06
C PHE A 198 -11.34 21.17 5.44
N SER A 199 -11.65 22.14 4.57
CA SER A 199 -12.66 23.18 4.81
C SER A 199 -12.42 23.99 6.10
N ALA A 200 -11.16 24.17 6.50
CA ALA A 200 -10.77 24.97 7.66
C ALA A 200 -10.55 26.44 7.25
N GLU A 201 -11.46 27.34 7.64
CA GLU A 201 -11.43 28.74 7.17
C GLU A 201 -10.64 29.69 8.08
N THR A 202 -10.64 29.43 9.40
CA THR A 202 -9.96 30.29 10.38
C THR A 202 -8.65 29.66 10.87
N GLU A 203 -7.74 30.48 11.42
CA GLU A 203 -6.49 29.99 12.02
C GLU A 203 -6.74 29.00 13.17
N GLU A 204 -7.79 29.23 13.95
CA GLU A 204 -8.19 28.34 15.04
C GLU A 204 -8.68 26.99 14.51
N ASP A 205 -9.50 27.01 13.45
CA ASP A 205 -9.98 25.79 12.79
C ASP A 205 -8.83 25.00 12.17
N MET A 206 -7.87 25.70 11.55
CA MET A 206 -6.68 25.07 10.97
C MET A 206 -5.83 24.38 12.04
N GLU A 207 -5.58 25.06 13.16
CA GLU A 207 -4.81 24.50 14.28
C GLU A 207 -5.51 23.28 14.90
N LYS A 208 -6.83 23.38 15.08
CA LYS A 208 -7.65 22.26 15.58
C LYS A 208 -7.62 21.08 14.62
N MET A 209 -7.83 21.33 13.33
CA MET A 209 -7.79 20.30 12.30
C MET A 209 -6.41 19.65 12.20
N ARG A 210 -5.35 20.45 12.24
CA ARG A 210 -3.96 19.96 12.26
C ARG A 210 -3.76 18.96 13.40
N LYS A 211 -4.16 19.31 14.63
CA LYS A 211 -4.05 18.40 15.79
C LYS A 211 -4.81 17.09 15.59
N ILE A 212 -6.04 17.16 15.08
CA ILE A 212 -6.87 15.96 14.85
C ILE A 212 -6.25 15.07 13.77
N VAL A 213 -5.84 15.66 12.65
CA VAL A 213 -5.22 14.94 11.53
C VAL A 213 -3.92 14.29 11.97
N VAL A 214 -3.07 14.99 12.73
CA VAL A 214 -1.82 14.46 13.29
C VAL A 214 -2.09 13.29 14.24
N GLU A 215 -3.10 13.41 15.11
CA GLU A 215 -3.51 12.32 16.01
C GLU A 215 -3.94 11.08 15.22
N LYS A 216 -4.84 11.24 14.24
CA LYS A 216 -5.33 10.12 13.42
C LYS A 216 -4.24 9.52 12.53
N TYR A 217 -3.36 10.35 11.97
CA TYR A 217 -2.22 9.88 11.17
C TYR A 217 -1.23 9.09 12.04
N THR A 218 -0.99 9.54 13.27
CA THR A 218 -0.16 8.82 14.26
C THR A 218 -0.77 7.47 14.63
N HIS A 219 -2.09 7.41 14.83
CA HIS A 219 -2.80 6.13 15.00
C HIS A 219 -2.56 5.23 13.79
N GLY A 220 -2.64 5.75 12.56
CA GLY A 220 -2.37 4.95 11.36
C GLY A 220 -0.95 4.43 11.28
N LEU A 221 0.06 5.23 11.61
CA LEU A 221 1.45 4.76 11.62
C LEU A 221 1.65 3.60 12.60
N CYS A 222 1.05 3.69 13.80
CA CYS A 222 1.03 2.59 14.75
C CYS A 222 0.26 1.37 14.23
N TRP A 223 -0.88 1.59 13.58
CA TRP A 223 -1.72 0.53 13.01
C TRP A 223 -0.95 -0.24 11.94
N VAL A 224 -0.33 0.48 11.00
CA VAL A 224 0.45 -0.11 9.90
C VAL A 224 1.64 -0.90 10.45
N LEU A 225 2.39 -0.35 11.40
CA LEU A 225 3.51 -1.10 11.97
C LEU A 225 3.06 -2.41 12.65
N LEU A 226 1.96 -2.37 13.42
CA LEU A 226 1.39 -3.58 14.03
C LEU A 226 0.88 -4.58 12.98
N TYR A 227 0.25 -4.08 11.92
CA TYR A 227 -0.24 -4.89 10.80
C TYR A 227 0.87 -5.68 10.12
N TYR A 228 2.05 -5.09 9.92
CA TYR A 228 3.19 -5.76 9.26
C TYR A 228 3.97 -6.70 10.18
N PHE A 229 4.16 -6.34 11.47
CA PHE A 229 5.08 -7.04 12.37
C PHE A 229 4.41 -7.85 13.49
N SER A 230 3.09 -7.80 13.59
CA SER A 230 2.32 -8.52 14.62
C SER A 230 1.04 -9.09 13.99
N ASP A 231 -0.13 -8.71 14.51
CA ASP A 231 -1.46 -9.08 14.02
C ASP A 231 -2.28 -7.80 13.81
N VAL A 232 -3.42 -7.90 13.13
CA VAL A 232 -4.34 -6.79 12.87
C VAL A 232 -4.78 -6.18 14.20
N PRO A 233 -4.41 -4.92 14.50
CA PRO A 233 -4.68 -4.34 15.81
C PRO A 233 -6.13 -3.85 15.96
N SER A 234 -6.79 -3.54 14.84
CA SER A 234 -8.18 -3.09 14.78
C SER A 234 -8.72 -3.32 13.38
N TRP A 235 -9.78 -4.13 13.24
CA TRP A 235 -10.47 -4.36 11.96
C TRP A 235 -11.33 -3.16 11.53
N THR A 236 -11.78 -2.37 12.50
CA THR A 236 -12.72 -1.25 12.29
C THR A 236 -12.03 0.11 12.18
N TRP A 237 -10.72 0.17 12.45
CA TRP A 237 -10.00 1.45 12.42
C TRP A 237 -9.70 1.82 10.97
N PHE A 238 -9.97 3.06 10.61
CA PHE A 238 -9.56 3.66 9.34
C PHE A 238 -9.14 5.11 9.55
N TYR A 239 -8.43 5.68 8.56
CA TYR A 239 -8.07 7.09 8.54
C TYR A 239 -9.21 7.92 7.92
N PRO A 240 -9.92 8.78 8.70
CA PRO A 240 -11.18 9.38 8.29
C PRO A 240 -11.03 10.67 7.48
N TYR A 241 -9.98 10.78 6.67
CA TYR A 241 -9.73 11.93 5.80
C TYR A 241 -9.12 11.46 4.48
N HIS A 242 -9.41 12.18 3.39
CA HIS A 242 -8.85 11.85 2.08
C HIS A 242 -7.39 12.31 1.88
N TYR A 243 -6.89 13.18 2.76
CA TYR A 243 -5.58 13.81 2.62
C TYR A 243 -4.72 13.69 3.87
N GLY A 244 -3.40 13.62 3.70
CA GLY A 244 -2.42 13.54 4.79
C GLY A 244 -1.99 14.93 5.31
N PRO A 245 -1.40 15.03 6.51
CA PRO A 245 -0.75 16.25 6.98
C PRO A 245 0.58 16.50 6.25
N PHE A 246 1.12 17.71 6.40
CA PHE A 246 2.51 17.99 6.03
C PHE A 246 3.48 17.41 7.06
N ALA A 247 4.74 17.19 6.68
CA ALA A 247 5.78 16.74 7.61
C ALA A 247 6.03 17.79 8.69
N SER A 248 5.94 19.08 8.35
CA SER A 248 6.05 20.19 9.32
C SER A 248 4.89 20.28 10.32
N ASP A 249 3.75 19.62 10.06
CA ASP A 249 2.58 19.62 10.95
C ASP A 249 2.63 18.55 12.03
N LEU A 250 3.50 17.55 11.86
CA LEU A 250 3.68 16.44 12.79
C LEU A 250 4.46 16.86 14.04
N GLN A 251 3.92 17.85 14.75
CA GLN A 251 4.32 18.28 16.08
C GLN A 251 3.36 17.70 17.12
N GLY A 252 3.88 17.27 18.26
CA GLY A 252 3.08 16.73 19.37
C GLY A 252 2.73 15.25 19.26
N LEU A 253 3.38 14.46 18.39
CA LEU A 253 3.17 13.00 18.28
C LEU A 253 3.39 12.32 19.62
N SER A 254 4.39 12.81 20.36
CA SER A 254 4.73 12.36 21.71
C SER A 254 3.57 12.40 22.72
N SER A 255 2.55 13.23 22.48
CA SER A 255 1.38 13.37 23.36
C SER A 255 0.22 12.44 23.02
N THR A 256 0.25 11.79 21.84
CA THR A 256 -0.84 10.95 21.37
C THR A 256 -0.83 9.58 22.05
N LYS A 257 -1.92 9.24 22.73
CA LYS A 257 -2.11 7.92 23.33
C LYS A 257 -2.89 7.02 22.38
N VAL A 258 -2.17 6.11 21.73
CA VAL A 258 -2.78 5.15 20.79
C VAL A 258 -3.38 3.96 21.53
N VAL A 259 -4.67 3.73 21.34
CA VAL A 259 -5.40 2.55 21.82
C VAL A 259 -6.26 2.03 20.69
N PHE A 260 -6.17 0.72 20.43
CA PHE A 260 -6.96 0.04 19.42
C PHE A 260 -7.97 -0.91 20.06
N SER A 261 -9.14 -1.00 19.44
CA SER A 261 -10.16 -2.00 19.71
C SER A 261 -10.11 -3.05 18.60
N LYS A 262 -9.77 -4.30 18.90
CA LYS A 262 -9.53 -5.32 17.85
C LYS A 262 -10.71 -5.44 16.87
N GLY A 263 -11.94 -5.39 17.36
CA GLY A 263 -13.13 -5.61 16.52
C GLY A 263 -13.13 -7.02 15.90
N SER A 264 -13.90 -7.18 14.84
CA SER A 264 -13.96 -8.40 14.03
C SER A 264 -13.94 -8.03 12.54
N PRO A 265 -13.43 -8.90 11.66
CA PRO A 265 -13.55 -8.69 10.22
C PRO A 265 -15.04 -8.65 9.82
N PHE A 266 -15.34 -7.85 8.79
CA PHE A 266 -16.65 -7.89 8.14
C PHE A 266 -16.92 -9.27 7.54
N LYS A 267 -18.20 -9.65 7.48
CA LYS A 267 -18.58 -10.81 6.67
C LYS A 267 -18.35 -10.50 5.18
N PRO A 268 -18.18 -11.52 4.33
CA PRO A 268 -17.94 -11.32 2.90
C PRO A 268 -18.94 -10.37 2.22
N PHE A 269 -20.23 -10.48 2.52
CA PHE A 269 -21.24 -9.60 1.91
C PHE A 269 -21.22 -8.19 2.50
N ASP A 270 -20.99 -8.03 3.81
CA ASP A 270 -20.82 -6.70 4.42
C ASP A 270 -19.61 -5.99 3.78
N GLN A 271 -18.48 -6.69 3.59
CA GLN A 271 -17.32 -6.15 2.90
C GLN A 271 -17.62 -5.77 1.44
N LEU A 272 -18.37 -6.59 0.71
CA LEU A 272 -18.75 -6.27 -0.66
C LEU A 272 -19.65 -5.03 -0.73
N MET A 273 -20.55 -4.82 0.24
CA MET A 273 -21.33 -3.58 0.34
C MET A 273 -20.42 -2.36 0.60
N VAL A 274 -19.35 -2.52 1.39
CA VAL A 274 -18.39 -1.42 1.65
C VAL A 274 -17.58 -1.05 0.41
N VAL A 275 -17.28 -2.02 -0.46
CA VAL A 275 -16.29 -1.85 -1.55
C VAL A 275 -16.94 -1.60 -2.91
N LEU A 276 -18.07 -2.24 -3.20
CA LEU A 276 -18.63 -2.22 -4.55
C LEU A 276 -19.45 -0.95 -4.82
N PRO A 277 -19.40 -0.41 -6.05
CA PRO A 277 -20.37 0.58 -6.51
C PRO A 277 -21.70 -0.07 -6.94
N PRO A 278 -22.82 0.70 -7.03
CA PRO A 278 -24.12 0.19 -7.47
C PRO A 278 -24.11 -0.51 -8.83
N THR A 279 -23.23 -0.10 -9.75
CA THR A 279 -23.07 -0.73 -11.07
C THR A 279 -22.63 -2.19 -10.98
N SER A 280 -21.98 -2.56 -9.87
CA SER A 280 -21.51 -3.92 -9.58
C SER A 280 -22.39 -4.66 -8.58
N ALA A 281 -23.61 -4.16 -8.29
CA ALA A 281 -24.54 -4.79 -7.36
C ALA A 281 -24.87 -6.25 -7.73
N HIS A 282 -24.81 -6.61 -9.01
CA HIS A 282 -25.01 -7.98 -9.49
C HIS A 282 -24.05 -9.03 -8.87
N ALA A 283 -22.94 -8.62 -8.24
CA ALA A 283 -22.05 -9.51 -7.50
C ALA A 283 -22.60 -9.94 -6.12
N LEU A 284 -23.63 -9.25 -5.61
CA LEU A 284 -24.29 -9.49 -4.34
C LEU A 284 -25.61 -10.29 -4.53
N PRO A 285 -26.09 -10.99 -3.48
CA PRO A 285 -27.43 -11.57 -3.47
C PRO A 285 -28.51 -10.54 -3.81
N THR A 286 -29.58 -10.94 -4.52
CA THR A 286 -30.66 -10.05 -4.95
C THR A 286 -31.21 -9.14 -3.83
N PRO A 287 -31.43 -9.62 -2.59
CA PRO A 287 -31.92 -8.77 -1.50
C PRO A 287 -30.95 -7.63 -1.12
N TYR A 288 -29.63 -7.85 -1.23
CA TYR A 288 -28.61 -6.84 -0.91
C TYR A 288 -28.52 -5.76 -1.99
N GLN A 289 -28.87 -6.08 -3.25
CA GLN A 289 -28.79 -5.13 -4.36
C GLN A 289 -29.70 -3.92 -4.13
N ALA A 290 -30.89 -4.15 -3.56
CA ALA A 290 -31.85 -3.09 -3.25
C ALA A 290 -31.28 -2.04 -2.29
N LEU A 291 -30.40 -2.43 -1.35
CA LEU A 291 -29.77 -1.47 -0.43
C LEU A 291 -28.89 -0.42 -1.15
N MET A 292 -28.36 -0.74 -2.33
CA MET A 292 -27.49 0.17 -3.10
C MET A 292 -28.25 1.03 -4.12
N THR A 293 -29.46 0.64 -4.50
CA THR A 293 -30.18 1.22 -5.64
C THR A 293 -31.55 1.79 -5.31
N ASP A 294 -32.19 1.31 -4.24
CA ASP A 294 -33.54 1.74 -3.88
C ASP A 294 -33.53 3.10 -3.19
N GLU A 295 -34.46 3.98 -3.58
CA GLU A 295 -34.56 5.35 -3.04
C GLU A 295 -34.97 5.35 -1.55
N GLU A 296 -35.65 4.30 -1.10
CA GLU A 296 -36.07 4.13 0.29
C GLU A 296 -34.98 3.47 1.18
N SER A 297 -33.81 3.16 0.61
CA SER A 297 -32.71 2.54 1.36
C SER A 297 -32.15 3.47 2.43
N SER A 298 -32.04 2.97 3.65
CA SER A 298 -31.47 3.70 4.79
C SER A 298 -29.97 4.03 4.67
N ILE A 299 -29.29 3.47 3.67
CA ILE A 299 -27.84 3.64 3.43
C ILE A 299 -27.53 4.08 1.99
N LEU A 300 -28.51 4.60 1.26
CA LEU A 300 -28.33 5.06 -0.12
C LEU A 300 -27.28 6.17 -0.25
N ASP A 301 -27.11 7.00 0.78
CA ASP A 301 -26.13 8.08 0.85
C ASP A 301 -24.67 7.59 0.74
N PHE A 302 -24.40 6.31 0.99
CA PHE A 302 -23.08 5.72 0.79
C PHE A 302 -22.73 5.50 -0.68
N TYR A 303 -23.74 5.51 -1.57
CA TYR A 303 -23.60 5.10 -2.97
C TYR A 303 -23.96 6.21 -3.96
N PRO A 304 -23.20 7.32 -4.00
CA PRO A 304 -23.46 8.40 -4.95
C PRO A 304 -23.28 7.93 -6.40
N SER A 305 -24.16 8.39 -7.30
CA SER A 305 -24.05 8.08 -8.73
C SER A 305 -22.90 8.81 -9.44
N ASP A 306 -22.44 9.93 -8.87
CA ASP A 306 -21.30 10.71 -9.33
C ASP A 306 -20.55 11.29 -8.14
N PHE A 307 -19.23 11.49 -8.27
CA PHE A 307 -18.38 11.97 -7.18
C PHE A 307 -17.27 12.89 -7.68
N GLU A 308 -16.84 13.81 -6.82
CA GLU A 308 -15.76 14.73 -7.16
C GLU A 308 -14.41 13.99 -7.13
N THR A 309 -13.62 14.15 -8.21
CA THR A 309 -12.22 13.71 -8.26
C THR A 309 -11.29 14.91 -8.19
N ASP A 310 -10.52 15.01 -7.12
CA ASP A 310 -9.54 16.06 -6.93
C ASP A 310 -8.18 15.64 -7.47
N THR A 311 -7.73 16.27 -8.55
CA THR A 311 -6.48 15.92 -9.21
C THR A 311 -5.25 16.54 -8.57
N ASP A 312 -5.39 17.51 -7.67
CA ASP A 312 -4.28 18.18 -6.96
C ASP A 312 -3.09 18.56 -7.86
N GLY A 313 -3.37 19.05 -9.07
CA GLY A 313 -2.34 19.42 -10.05
C GLY A 313 -1.63 18.25 -10.76
N LYS A 314 -2.09 17.01 -10.55
CA LYS A 314 -1.66 15.85 -11.34
C LYS A 314 -2.30 15.88 -12.73
N ARG A 315 -1.65 15.21 -13.69
CA ARG A 315 -2.04 15.26 -15.10
C ARG A 315 -3.24 14.37 -15.40
N PHE A 316 -3.29 13.19 -14.79
CA PHE A 316 -4.31 12.20 -15.12
C PHE A 316 -5.31 11.99 -13.99
N LEU A 317 -6.59 11.79 -14.33
CA LEU A 317 -7.67 11.56 -13.35
C LEU A 317 -7.41 10.38 -12.40
N TRP A 318 -6.78 9.30 -12.88
CA TRP A 318 -6.43 8.13 -12.05
C TRP A 318 -5.36 8.43 -10.98
N GLN A 319 -4.70 9.59 -11.05
CA GLN A 319 -3.79 10.07 -10.02
C GLN A 319 -4.51 10.92 -8.96
N GLY A 320 -5.78 11.27 -9.22
CA GLY A 320 -6.58 12.10 -8.33
C GLY A 320 -7.18 11.32 -7.17
N VAL A 321 -7.67 12.07 -6.20
CA VAL A 321 -8.32 11.55 -4.99
C VAL A 321 -9.83 11.58 -5.22
N CYS A 322 -10.48 10.40 -5.15
CA CYS A 322 -11.92 10.28 -5.23
C CYS A 322 -12.55 10.67 -3.88
N LYS A 323 -13.35 11.74 -3.86
CA LYS A 323 -14.06 12.19 -2.65
C LYS A 323 -15.35 11.40 -2.46
N LEU A 324 -15.20 10.19 -1.94
CA LEU A 324 -16.33 9.35 -1.54
C LEU A 324 -16.70 9.57 -0.07
N PRO A 325 -17.98 9.44 0.31
CA PRO A 325 -18.39 9.43 1.70
C PRO A 325 -17.81 8.20 2.42
N PHE A 326 -17.38 8.38 3.67
CA PHE A 326 -16.96 7.26 4.50
C PHE A 326 -18.19 6.53 5.04
N ILE A 327 -18.18 5.20 4.98
CA ILE A 327 -19.29 4.36 5.43
C ILE A 327 -19.32 4.30 6.95
N ASP A 328 -20.53 4.47 7.51
CA ASP A 328 -20.80 4.25 8.92
C ASP A 328 -21.06 2.75 9.15
N GLU A 329 -20.16 2.11 9.90
CA GLU A 329 -20.19 0.68 10.20
C GLU A 329 -21.50 0.25 10.89
N ASP A 330 -21.96 1.01 11.89
CA ASP A 330 -23.14 0.65 12.67
C ASP A 330 -24.42 0.72 11.81
N ARG A 331 -24.52 1.73 10.94
CA ARG A 331 -25.63 1.87 9.98
C ARG A 331 -25.64 0.74 8.97
N LEU A 332 -24.47 0.39 8.41
CA LEU A 332 -24.36 -0.69 7.43
C LEU A 332 -24.77 -2.03 8.04
N LEU A 333 -24.18 -2.40 9.19
CA LEU A 333 -24.44 -3.68 9.85
C LEU A 333 -25.90 -3.79 10.32
N SER A 334 -26.52 -2.68 10.70
CA SER A 334 -27.95 -2.67 11.03
C SER A 334 -28.82 -3.00 9.82
N ALA A 335 -28.51 -2.45 8.65
CA ALA A 335 -29.24 -2.71 7.41
C ALA A 335 -29.01 -4.15 6.89
N THR A 336 -27.77 -4.64 6.87
CA THR A 336 -27.45 -5.98 6.33
C THR A 336 -28.00 -7.10 7.21
N LYS A 337 -28.06 -6.90 8.53
CA LYS A 337 -28.60 -7.88 9.49
C LYS A 337 -30.08 -8.19 9.30
N GLU A 338 -30.88 -7.23 8.83
CA GLU A 338 -32.29 -7.47 8.53
C GLU A 338 -32.45 -8.41 7.32
N ILE A 339 -31.63 -8.17 6.29
CA ILE A 339 -31.65 -8.88 5.01
C ILE A 339 -30.96 -10.23 5.08
N GLU A 340 -30.01 -10.42 6.00
CA GLU A 340 -29.30 -11.70 6.17
C GLU A 340 -30.25 -12.89 6.39
N LYS A 341 -31.45 -12.65 6.93
CA LYS A 341 -32.50 -13.66 7.13
C LYS A 341 -33.13 -14.17 5.83
N GLU A 342 -32.99 -13.43 4.74
CA GLU A 342 -33.55 -13.74 3.42
C GLU A 342 -32.58 -14.51 2.52
N LEU A 343 -31.34 -14.72 2.98
CA LEU A 343 -30.33 -15.46 2.23
C LEU A 343 -30.73 -16.92 2.05
N SER A 344 -30.44 -17.46 0.86
CA SER A 344 -30.47 -18.91 0.64
C SER A 344 -29.40 -19.63 1.48
N ALA A 345 -29.55 -20.94 1.66
CA ALA A 345 -28.58 -21.73 2.44
C ALA A 345 -27.15 -21.67 1.84
N ASP A 346 -27.03 -21.65 0.51
CA ASP A 346 -25.75 -21.55 -0.18
C ASP A 346 -25.11 -20.17 -0.02
N GLU A 347 -25.92 -19.10 -0.09
CA GLU A 347 -25.45 -17.73 0.14
C GLU A 347 -25.03 -17.52 1.59
N ALA A 348 -25.80 -18.04 2.55
CA ALA A 348 -25.46 -18.02 3.95
C ALA A 348 -24.11 -18.74 4.21
N LYS A 349 -23.89 -19.91 3.60
CA LYS A 349 -22.60 -20.63 3.67
C LYS A 349 -21.45 -19.79 3.09
N ARG A 350 -21.69 -19.06 2.00
CA ARG A 350 -20.73 -18.15 1.36
C ARG A 350 -20.40 -16.91 2.21
N ASN A 351 -21.31 -16.50 3.09
CA ASN A 351 -21.15 -15.35 3.98
C ASN A 351 -20.53 -15.72 5.34
N MET A 352 -20.11 -16.96 5.54
CA MET A 352 -19.47 -17.43 6.76
C MET A 352 -17.95 -17.43 6.65
N GLU A 353 -17.28 -17.31 7.81
CA GLU A 353 -15.83 -17.53 7.93
C GLU A 353 -15.50 -19.01 7.70
N ASN A 354 -14.51 -19.27 6.86
CA ASN A 354 -14.01 -20.61 6.56
C ASN A 354 -12.59 -20.78 7.06
N LEU A 355 -12.24 -22.03 7.40
CA LEU A 355 -10.88 -22.38 7.79
C LEU A 355 -10.04 -22.69 6.56
N ASP A 356 -8.73 -22.45 6.69
CA ASP A 356 -7.76 -22.85 5.68
C ASP A 356 -7.80 -24.36 5.45
N GLN A 357 -7.48 -24.79 4.24
CA GLN A 357 -7.47 -26.20 3.86
C GLN A 357 -6.05 -26.65 3.51
N LEU A 358 -5.65 -27.80 4.05
CA LEU A 358 -4.40 -28.46 3.72
C LEU A 358 -4.68 -29.71 2.91
N TYR A 359 -4.06 -29.79 1.74
CA TYR A 359 -4.13 -30.93 0.84
C TYR A 359 -2.84 -31.73 0.92
N VAL A 360 -2.97 -33.01 1.24
CA VAL A 360 -1.84 -33.92 1.39
C VAL A 360 -2.08 -35.13 0.50
N HIS A 361 -1.12 -35.46 -0.36
CA HIS A 361 -1.21 -36.66 -1.18
C HIS A 361 -1.21 -37.91 -0.29
N SER A 362 -2.03 -38.91 -0.63
CA SER A 362 -2.23 -40.12 0.19
C SER A 362 -0.97 -40.96 0.39
N SER A 363 0.03 -40.79 -0.49
CA SER A 363 1.35 -41.45 -0.35
C SER A 363 2.19 -40.92 0.81
N GLU A 364 1.89 -39.72 1.32
CA GLU A 364 2.67 -39.11 2.39
C GLU A 364 2.38 -39.81 3.73
N ALA A 365 3.44 -40.11 4.49
CA ALA A 365 3.32 -40.73 5.82
C ALA A 365 2.44 -39.89 6.76
N PHE A 366 2.45 -38.57 6.57
CA PHE A 366 1.62 -37.63 7.28
C PHE A 366 0.10 -37.87 7.05
N ALA A 367 -0.32 -38.18 5.82
CA ALA A 367 -1.72 -38.46 5.51
C ALA A 367 -2.20 -39.75 6.22
N SER A 368 -1.40 -40.81 6.19
CA SER A 368 -1.71 -42.07 6.88
C SER A 368 -1.87 -41.88 8.39
N ARG A 369 -1.01 -41.04 9.00
CA ARG A 369 -1.09 -40.71 10.43
C ARG A 369 -2.39 -39.97 10.76
N ILE A 370 -2.76 -38.98 9.94
CA ILE A 370 -4.00 -38.22 10.12
C ILE A 370 -5.23 -39.14 10.03
N ILE A 371 -5.29 -39.99 9.00
CA ILE A 371 -6.40 -40.94 8.81
C ILE A 371 -6.51 -41.90 10.01
N SER A 372 -5.38 -42.43 10.48
CA SER A 372 -5.35 -43.30 11.67
C SER A 372 -5.88 -42.60 12.92
N LEU A 373 -5.63 -41.31 13.09
CA LEU A 373 -6.09 -40.54 14.26
C LEU A 373 -7.58 -40.20 14.18
N PHE A 374 -8.10 -39.94 12.97
CA PHE A 374 -9.52 -39.62 12.79
C PHE A 374 -10.45 -40.83 12.77
N ASN A 375 -9.94 -42.02 12.45
CA ASN A 375 -10.69 -43.27 12.55
C ASN A 375 -10.95 -43.71 14.01
N ASP A 376 -10.30 -43.06 14.99
CA ASP A 376 -10.56 -43.31 16.41
C ASP A 376 -11.86 -42.60 16.86
N MET A 377 -12.90 -43.38 17.14
CA MET A 377 -14.31 -42.98 17.22
C MET A 377 -14.67 -41.96 18.33
N GLU A 378 -13.78 -41.70 19.28
CA GLU A 378 -13.99 -40.68 20.32
C GLU A 378 -13.57 -39.26 19.87
N PHE A 379 -12.63 -39.13 18.93
CA PHE A 379 -12.08 -37.84 18.53
C PHE A 379 -12.94 -37.11 17.49
N SER A 380 -13.59 -37.86 16.60
CA SER A 380 -14.46 -37.32 15.53
C SER A 380 -15.73 -36.64 16.05
N LYS A 381 -16.19 -36.99 17.27
CA LYS A 381 -17.37 -36.38 17.91
C LYS A 381 -17.08 -35.05 18.62
N GLN A 382 -15.82 -34.76 18.93
CA GLN A 382 -15.43 -33.59 19.72
C GLN A 382 -14.88 -32.43 18.87
N ASN A 383 -14.67 -32.62 17.56
CA ASN A 383 -14.15 -31.58 16.66
C ASN A 383 -12.79 -31.00 17.13
N ASN A 384 -12.00 -31.80 17.84
CA ASN A 384 -10.74 -31.38 18.44
C ASN A 384 -9.67 -31.21 17.35
N SER A 385 -8.84 -30.17 17.48
CA SER A 385 -7.68 -29.95 16.61
C SER A 385 -6.49 -30.81 17.06
N ILE A 386 -5.76 -31.36 16.09
CA ILE A 386 -4.59 -32.22 16.32
C ILE A 386 -3.34 -31.45 15.94
N LYS A 387 -2.35 -31.39 16.82
CA LYS A 387 -1.06 -30.80 16.50
C LYS A 387 -0.33 -31.62 15.44
N THR A 388 0.15 -30.94 14.40
CA THR A 388 0.95 -31.56 13.34
C THR A 388 2.30 -32.08 13.85
N ASP A 389 2.72 -33.24 13.34
CA ASP A 389 4.04 -33.80 13.61
C ASP A 389 5.03 -33.26 12.58
N THR A 390 5.88 -32.31 13.01
CA THR A 390 6.86 -31.63 12.16
C THR A 390 7.85 -32.58 11.48
N GLY A 391 8.11 -33.76 12.06
CA GLY A 391 9.01 -34.75 11.46
C GLY A 391 8.38 -35.45 10.25
N LEU A 392 7.06 -35.59 10.23
CA LEU A 392 6.32 -36.26 9.15
C LEU A 392 5.75 -35.26 8.13
N SER A 393 5.49 -34.01 8.54
CA SER A 393 4.87 -32.97 7.71
C SER A 393 5.88 -32.13 6.91
N GLY A 394 7.16 -32.52 6.86
CA GLY A 394 8.19 -31.71 6.21
C GLY A 394 8.47 -30.39 6.93
N ASN A 395 8.41 -30.38 8.27
CA ASN A 395 8.54 -29.22 9.17
C ASN A 395 7.37 -28.23 9.16
N ILE A 396 6.21 -28.60 8.59
CA ILE A 396 5.00 -27.79 8.73
C ILE A 396 4.48 -27.92 10.17
N ASN A 397 4.34 -26.78 10.84
CA ASN A 397 3.84 -26.68 12.21
C ASN A 397 2.50 -25.96 12.25
N GLY A 398 1.55 -26.49 13.02
CA GLY A 398 0.16 -26.03 13.08
C GLY A 398 -0.75 -27.11 13.64
N PHE A 399 -2.06 -26.95 13.47
CA PHE A 399 -3.06 -27.92 13.87
C PHE A 399 -3.96 -28.32 12.70
N VAL A 400 -4.51 -29.54 12.73
CA VAL A 400 -5.42 -30.05 11.70
C VAL A 400 -6.73 -30.53 12.30
N ARG A 401 -7.84 -30.34 11.57
CA ARG A 401 -9.18 -30.82 11.90
C ARG A 401 -9.77 -31.64 10.73
N PRO A 402 -10.61 -32.64 11.03
CA PRO A 402 -11.17 -33.49 9.97
C PRO A 402 -12.16 -32.71 9.09
N ASN A 403 -12.07 -32.89 7.77
CA ASN A 403 -13.06 -32.41 6.82
C ASN A 403 -13.87 -33.59 6.26
N LEU A 404 -15.01 -33.88 6.89
CA LEU A 404 -15.86 -35.05 6.62
C LEU A 404 -16.45 -35.09 5.19
N GLU A 405 -16.59 -33.95 4.52
CA GLU A 405 -17.10 -33.89 3.15
C GLU A 405 -16.07 -34.41 2.13
N SER A 406 -14.77 -34.27 2.44
CA SER A 406 -13.65 -34.52 1.52
C SER A 406 -12.95 -35.88 1.71
N MET A 407 -13.26 -36.63 2.77
CA MET A 407 -12.67 -37.97 3.02
C MET A 407 -13.11 -39.07 2.02
N LYS A 408 -13.72 -38.68 0.90
CA LYS A 408 -14.23 -39.57 -0.14
C LYS A 408 -13.30 -39.68 -1.36
N GLU A 409 -12.27 -38.83 -1.45
CA GLU A 409 -11.28 -38.90 -2.54
C GLU A 409 -10.11 -39.84 -2.17
N PRO A 410 -9.72 -40.79 -3.05
CA PRO A 410 -8.75 -41.82 -2.71
C PRO A 410 -7.29 -41.35 -2.68
N ASP A 411 -6.96 -40.31 -3.46
CA ASP A 411 -5.57 -39.94 -3.73
C ASP A 411 -5.10 -38.70 -2.95
N VAL A 412 -6.02 -37.85 -2.50
CA VAL A 412 -5.70 -36.62 -1.77
C VAL A 412 -6.56 -36.51 -0.54
N LEU A 413 -5.90 -36.34 0.61
CA LEU A 413 -6.53 -36.04 1.87
C LEU A 413 -6.67 -34.52 2.01
N CYS A 414 -7.89 -34.03 2.18
CA CYS A 414 -8.17 -32.64 2.55
C CYS A 414 -8.57 -32.56 4.02
N VAL A 415 -7.91 -31.64 4.75
CA VAL A 415 -8.19 -31.35 6.15
C VAL A 415 -8.26 -29.85 6.37
N TYR A 416 -9.00 -29.42 7.37
CA TYR A 416 -8.93 -28.03 7.82
C TYR A 416 -7.61 -27.82 8.57
N TYR A 417 -6.94 -26.70 8.33
CA TYR A 417 -5.66 -26.35 8.89
C TYR A 417 -5.79 -25.08 9.74
N GLU A 418 -5.13 -25.09 10.88
CA GLU A 418 -5.03 -23.92 11.76
C GLU A 418 -3.56 -23.59 11.96
N LEU A 419 -3.22 -22.32 11.74
CA LEU A 419 -1.90 -21.82 12.04
C LEU A 419 -1.61 -21.96 13.55
N PRO A 420 -0.35 -22.27 13.93
CA PRO A 420 0.03 -22.32 15.33
C PRO A 420 -0.16 -20.93 15.96
N SER A 421 -0.49 -20.90 17.27
CA SER A 421 -0.68 -19.64 17.98
C SER A 421 0.56 -18.75 17.81
N PHE A 422 0.35 -17.54 17.31
CA PHE A 422 1.39 -16.59 16.91
C PHE A 422 2.53 -16.51 17.94
N SER A 423 3.74 -16.89 17.53
CA SER A 423 4.94 -16.58 18.31
C SER A 423 5.31 -15.11 18.12
N ALA A 424 5.89 -14.48 19.15
CA ALA A 424 6.40 -13.12 19.03
C ALA A 424 7.34 -13.00 17.82
N HIS A 425 7.20 -11.92 17.04
CA HIS A 425 8.07 -11.64 15.91
C HIS A 425 9.55 -11.70 16.34
N ILE A 426 10.38 -12.32 15.50
CA ILE A 426 11.82 -12.49 15.74
C ILE A 426 12.56 -11.58 14.77
N PRO A 427 12.95 -10.36 15.17
CA PRO A 427 13.59 -9.38 14.30
C PRO A 427 15.10 -9.61 14.22
N PHE A 428 15.51 -10.86 14.01
CA PHE A 428 16.91 -11.21 13.79
C PHE A 428 17.02 -12.52 13.00
N VAL A 429 18.16 -12.68 12.33
CA VAL A 429 18.49 -13.91 11.61
C VAL A 429 18.50 -15.09 12.58
N LEU A 430 17.77 -16.16 12.22
CA LEU A 430 17.64 -17.33 13.06
C LEU A 430 18.99 -18.02 13.29
N ALA A 431 19.17 -18.56 14.49
CA ALA A 431 20.39 -19.30 14.83
C ALA A 431 20.53 -20.52 13.90
N GLY A 432 21.72 -20.70 13.31
CA GLY A 432 22.00 -21.79 12.37
C GLY A 432 21.71 -21.46 10.89
N SER A 433 21.24 -20.26 10.57
CA SER A 433 21.11 -19.82 9.17
C SER A 433 22.48 -19.61 8.52
N THR A 434 22.64 -20.12 7.30
CA THR A 434 23.80 -19.84 6.44
C THR A 434 23.57 -18.51 5.72
N ILE A 435 24.48 -17.56 5.92
CA ILE A 435 24.46 -16.27 5.23
C ILE A 435 25.10 -16.43 3.84
N PRO A 436 24.39 -16.06 2.75
CA PRO A 436 24.95 -15.99 1.40
C PRO A 436 26.18 -15.08 1.31
N GLU A 437 27.04 -15.33 0.32
CA GLU A 437 28.16 -14.45 -0.01
C GLU A 437 27.66 -13.10 -0.53
N THR A 438 28.45 -12.05 -0.31
CA THR A 438 28.11 -10.68 -0.72
C THR A 438 28.28 -10.51 -2.22
N ASP A 439 27.19 -10.14 -2.91
CA ASP A 439 27.18 -9.93 -4.35
C ASP A 439 27.46 -8.46 -4.73
N VAL A 440 27.14 -7.51 -3.84
CA VAL A 440 27.29 -6.07 -4.14
C VAL A 440 28.73 -5.62 -3.88
N SER A 441 29.34 -4.91 -4.83
CA SER A 441 30.70 -4.35 -4.74
C SER A 441 30.70 -2.81 -4.69
N GLU A 442 31.84 -2.18 -4.40
CA GLU A 442 31.99 -0.71 -4.46
C GLU A 442 31.76 -0.15 -5.87
N ALA A 443 31.99 -0.95 -6.91
CA ALA A 443 31.77 -0.55 -8.30
C ALA A 443 30.28 -0.40 -8.65
N ASP A 444 29.39 -0.99 -7.85
CA ASP A 444 27.94 -0.95 -8.03
C ASP A 444 27.29 0.25 -7.36
N ILE A 445 28.06 1.07 -6.64
CA ILE A 445 27.58 2.18 -5.83
C ILE A 445 27.73 3.49 -6.61
N GLU A 446 26.64 4.26 -6.64
CA GLU A 446 26.62 5.61 -7.20
C GLU A 446 26.19 6.61 -6.12
N GLU A 447 26.94 7.71 -5.97
CA GLU A 447 26.61 8.78 -5.03
C GLU A 447 25.29 9.46 -5.45
N ARG A 448 24.26 9.34 -4.61
CA ARG A 448 22.94 9.92 -4.90
C ARG A 448 22.86 11.36 -4.43
N LYS A 449 22.41 12.24 -5.34
CA LYS A 449 22.04 13.62 -5.00
C LYS A 449 20.55 13.68 -4.74
N LEU A 450 20.15 14.41 -3.69
CA LEU A 450 18.75 14.65 -3.40
C LEU A 450 18.08 15.32 -4.58
N TRP A 451 16.86 14.87 -4.91
CA TRP A 451 16.15 15.36 -6.09
C TRP A 451 16.08 16.88 -6.13
N HIS A 452 15.76 17.54 -5.01
CA HIS A 452 15.63 18.99 -4.96
C HIS A 452 16.94 19.78 -5.13
N ASP A 453 18.10 19.11 -5.06
CA ASP A 453 19.42 19.69 -5.31
C ASP A 453 19.89 19.54 -6.78
N ILE A 454 19.24 18.68 -7.57
CA ILE A 454 19.64 18.43 -8.95
C ILE A 454 19.25 19.63 -9.84
N TYR A 455 20.23 20.28 -10.47
CA TYR A 455 19.99 21.34 -11.46
C TYR A 455 19.26 20.81 -12.71
N ASN A 456 18.29 21.59 -13.22
CA ASN A 456 17.41 21.25 -14.35
C ASN A 456 18.12 20.83 -15.65
N TYR A 457 19.39 21.20 -15.85
CA TYR A 457 20.17 20.80 -17.02
C TYR A 457 20.44 19.28 -17.05
N TYR A 458 20.67 18.66 -15.88
CA TYR A 458 20.90 17.21 -15.77
C TYR A 458 19.60 16.39 -15.92
N TYR A 459 18.45 16.97 -15.58
CA TYR A 459 17.14 16.33 -15.72
C TYR A 459 16.77 16.03 -17.19
N ARG A 460 17.30 16.84 -18.14
CA ARG A 460 17.14 16.63 -19.58
C ARG A 460 17.94 15.43 -20.11
N ARG A 461 19.07 15.09 -19.49
CA ARG A 461 19.88 13.92 -19.88
C ARG A 461 19.32 12.62 -19.30
N TYR A 462 18.80 12.69 -18.06
CA TYR A 462 18.06 11.59 -17.45
C TYR A 462 16.83 11.22 -18.31
N ASN A 463 15.88 12.12 -18.56
CA ASN A 463 14.66 11.75 -19.29
C ASN A 463 14.87 11.36 -20.78
N ARG A 464 15.97 11.77 -21.42
CA ARG A 464 16.21 11.45 -22.84
C ARG A 464 16.69 10.00 -23.04
N PHE A 465 17.23 9.35 -22.01
CA PHE A 465 17.54 7.92 -22.02
C PHE A 465 16.31 7.05 -21.72
N PHE A 466 15.40 7.50 -20.85
CA PHE A 466 14.25 6.70 -20.39
C PHE A 466 13.06 6.66 -21.37
N ASN A 467 12.92 7.64 -22.28
CA ASN A 467 11.86 7.63 -23.31
C ASN A 467 12.14 6.69 -24.50
N ARG A 468 13.24 5.92 -24.50
CA ARG A 468 13.56 4.96 -25.57
C ARG A 468 13.32 3.50 -25.17
N THR A 469 13.00 3.21 -23.91
CA THR A 469 12.77 1.86 -23.43
C THR A 469 11.33 1.76 -22.94
N GLU A 470 10.48 1.15 -23.76
CA GLU A 470 9.16 0.69 -23.35
C GLU A 470 9.30 -0.21 -22.11
N GLY A 471 8.45 0.04 -21.10
CA GLY A 471 8.05 -1.00 -20.14
C GLY A 471 9.01 -1.41 -19.03
N TYR A 472 9.79 -0.50 -18.41
CA TYR A 472 10.51 -0.82 -17.16
C TYR A 472 10.25 0.20 -16.05
N CYS A 473 9.91 -0.32 -14.87
CA CYS A 473 9.71 0.44 -13.63
C CYS A 473 10.87 1.41 -13.36
N PRO A 474 10.59 2.66 -12.95
CA PRO A 474 11.61 3.50 -12.35
C PRO A 474 11.92 2.91 -10.96
N ASN A 475 13.20 2.69 -10.65
CA ASN A 475 13.78 2.48 -9.30
C ASN A 475 14.61 1.22 -9.08
N VAL A 476 15.13 0.57 -10.12
CA VAL A 476 16.38 -0.19 -9.99
C VAL A 476 17.16 -0.12 -11.30
N VAL A 477 18.29 0.59 -11.34
CA VAL A 477 19.27 0.42 -12.42
C VAL A 477 20.30 -0.60 -11.92
N ILE A 478 20.01 -1.88 -12.15
CA ILE A 478 21.02 -2.93 -12.03
C ILE A 478 21.85 -2.85 -13.31
N LYS A 479 23.14 -2.52 -13.22
CA LYS A 479 24.07 -2.81 -14.31
C LYS A 479 24.27 -4.33 -14.33
N GLY A 480 23.44 -5.03 -15.09
CA GLY A 480 23.66 -6.44 -15.38
C GLY A 480 24.98 -6.58 -16.15
N GLY A 481 25.99 -7.19 -15.51
CA GLY A 481 27.15 -7.69 -16.21
C GLY A 481 26.72 -8.79 -17.18
N GLU A 482 27.07 -8.63 -18.45
CA GLU A 482 26.95 -9.67 -19.46
C GLU A 482 27.87 -10.84 -19.11
N SER A 483 27.35 -11.84 -18.41
CA SER A 483 27.90 -13.19 -18.46
C SER A 483 26.77 -14.18 -18.61
N GLY A 484 26.57 -14.63 -19.85
CA GLY A 484 25.51 -15.53 -20.24
C GLY A 484 25.53 -16.84 -19.46
N TRP A 485 24.33 -17.28 -19.07
CA TRP A 485 24.11 -18.62 -18.58
C TRP A 485 23.15 -19.37 -19.50
N ASN A 486 23.62 -20.54 -19.92
CA ASN A 486 23.03 -21.47 -20.87
C ASN A 486 22.21 -22.51 -20.08
N PRO A 487 20.91 -22.73 -20.36
CA PRO A 487 20.10 -23.67 -19.60
C PRO A 487 20.41 -25.11 -20.02
N ARG A 488 20.82 -25.93 -19.06
CA ARG A 488 20.59 -27.38 -19.06
C ARG A 488 19.85 -27.76 -17.80
#